data_AF-A0A199VCT1-F1
#
_entry.id   AF-A0A199VCT1-F1
#
_cell.length_a   1.000
_cell.length_b   1.000
_cell.length_c   1.000
_cell.angle_alpha   90.00
_cell.angle_beta   90.00
_cell.angle_gamma   90.00
#
_symmetry.space_group_name_H-M   'P 1'
#
loop_
_entity.id
_entity.type
_entity.pdbx_description
1 polymer ?
#
loop_
_entity_poly.entity_id
_entity_poly.type
_entity_poly.pdbx_seq_one_letter_code
_entity_poly.pdbx_strand_id
1 'polypeptide(L)' 'MAKLLSRFAGFFSSRTLVGVDKAGNRYFTRKEEIDGILKEKRWVIFKGEEDPTSIPVEWICWLNGQRKQAPTPEARTK' A
#
# COMPACT_ATOMS: atom_id res chain seq x y z
N MET A 1 -26.21 11.39 28.81
CA MET A 1 -26.46 11.38 27.34
C MET A 1 -25.32 10.67 26.64
N ALA A 2 -25.64 9.58 25.95
CA ALA A 2 -24.68 8.63 25.37
C ALA A 2 -23.77 9.24 24.29
N LYS A 3 -22.46 9.04 24.42
CA LYS A 3 -21.52 8.93 23.29
C LYS A 3 -20.48 7.85 23.59
N LEU A 4 -20.97 6.66 23.95
CA LEU A 4 -20.18 5.46 24.20
C LEU A 4 -20.40 4.43 23.09
N LEU A 5 -20.31 4.87 21.82
CA LEU A 5 -20.48 4.00 20.64
C LEU A 5 -19.47 4.31 19.52
N SER A 6 -18.28 4.82 19.85
CA SER A 6 -17.16 4.87 18.89
C SER A 6 -16.28 3.63 19.00
N ARG A 7 -16.89 2.44 19.06
CA ARG A 7 -16.22 1.14 18.88
C ARG A 7 -17.05 0.38 17.84
N PHE A 8 -16.38 -0.28 16.89
CA PHE A 8 -16.93 -1.20 15.87
C PHE A 8 -17.19 -0.67 14.44
N ALA A 9 -16.24 0.08 13.84
CA ALA A 9 -16.16 0.19 12.37
C ALA A 9 -14.81 -0.26 11.77
N GLY A 10 -13.92 -0.84 12.58
CA GLY A 10 -12.55 -1.16 12.14
C GLY A 10 -12.32 -2.55 11.54
N PHE A 11 -13.36 -3.35 11.27
CA PHE A 11 -13.20 -4.81 11.10
C PHE A 11 -13.13 -5.34 9.65
N PHE A 12 -12.83 -4.49 8.66
CA PHE A 12 -12.48 -4.98 7.33
C PHE A 12 -11.28 -4.24 6.77
N SER A 13 -10.15 -4.38 7.45
CA SER A 13 -8.90 -4.07 6.78
C SER A 13 -8.33 -5.28 6.06
N SER A 14 -9.02 -5.68 4.99
CA SER A 14 -8.40 -6.53 4.00
C SER A 14 -7.23 -5.76 3.39
N ARG A 15 -6.01 -6.23 3.64
CA ARG A 15 -4.84 -5.80 2.89
C ARG A 15 -5.09 -6.04 1.40
N THR A 16 -5.10 -5.00 0.58
CA THR A 16 -5.33 -5.13 -0.87
C THR A 16 -4.00 -5.32 -1.57
N LEU A 17 -3.83 -6.43 -2.30
CA LEU A 17 -2.70 -6.62 -3.21
C LEU A 17 -2.89 -5.67 -4.41
N VAL A 18 -1.89 -4.84 -4.64
CA VAL A 18 -1.91 -3.81 -5.68
C VAL A 18 -1.17 -4.28 -6.92
N GLY A 19 -0.05 -4.98 -6.73
CA GLY A 19 0.74 -5.49 -7.84
C GLY A 19 1.96 -6.27 -7.39
N VAL A 20 2.64 -6.83 -8.38
CA VAL A 20 3.88 -7.58 -8.21
C VAL A 20 4.88 -7.05 -9.24
N ASP A 21 6.11 -6.77 -8.82
CA ASP A 21 7.16 -6.37 -9.76
C ASP A 21 7.85 -7.59 -10.41
N LYS A 22 8.82 -7.32 -11.30
CA LYS A 22 9.59 -8.37 -11.99
C LYS A 22 10.46 -9.21 -11.05
N ALA A 23 10.90 -8.66 -9.92
CA ALA A 23 11.65 -9.39 -8.90
C ALA A 23 10.71 -10.29 -8.06
N GLY A 24 9.39 -10.07 -8.15
CA GLY A 24 8.38 -10.80 -7.42
C GLY A 24 7.98 -10.14 -6.11
N ASN A 25 8.43 -8.92 -5.84
CA ASN A 25 8.03 -8.18 -4.64
C ASN A 25 6.55 -7.80 -4.78
N ARG A 26 5.81 -7.97 -3.68
CA ARG A 26 4.35 -7.77 -3.65
C ARG A 26 4.03 -6.47 -2.92
N TYR A 27 3.24 -5.63 -3.56
CA TYR A 27 2.90 -4.30 -3.04
C TYR A 27 1.47 -4.28 -2.57
N PHE A 28 1.25 -3.67 -1.41
CA PHE A 28 -0.03 -3.69 -0.72
C PHE A 28 -0.46 -2.30 -0.28
N THR A 29 -1.77 -2.10 -0.23
CA THR A 29 -2.38 -0.90 0.33
C THR A 29 -3.49 -1.26 1.31
N ARG A 30 -3.72 -0.37 2.26
CA ARG A 30 -4.84 -0.42 3.21
C ARG A 30 -5.31 1.00 3.50
N LYS A 31 -6.62 1.19 3.58
CA LYS A 31 -7.23 2.41 4.13
C LYS A 31 -7.44 2.22 5.63
N GLU A 32 -6.93 3.16 6.42
CA GLU A 32 -7.10 3.22 7.87
C GLU A 32 -7.68 4.58 8.21
N GLU A 33 -8.72 4.60 9.04
CA GLU A 33 -9.23 5.83 9.62
C GLU A 33 -8.49 6.08 10.94
N ILE A 34 -7.71 7.16 10.99
CA ILE A 34 -6.94 7.58 12.16
C ILE A 34 -7.40 8.99 12.50
N ASP A 35 -7.95 9.18 13.70
CA ASP A 35 -8.47 10.47 14.19
C ASP A 35 -9.49 11.13 13.24
N GLY A 36 -10.36 10.33 12.60
CA GLY A 36 -11.36 10.80 11.63
C GLY A 36 -10.79 11.13 10.25
N ILE A 37 -9.50 10.87 10.01
CA ILE A 37 -8.85 11.07 8.72
C ILE A 37 -8.59 9.70 8.07
N LEU A 38 -9.13 9.49 6.87
CA LEU A 38 -8.82 8.33 6.05
C LEU A 38 -7.39 8.46 5.49
N LYS A 39 -6.47 7.63 5.99
CA LYS A 39 -5.09 7.51 5.51
C LYS A 39 -4.90 6.23 4.72
N GLU A 40 -4.15 6.32 3.63
CA GLU A 40 -3.69 5.16 2.88
C GLU A 40 -2.31 4.73 3.37
N LYS A 41 -2.19 3.51 3.88
CA LYS A 41 -0.92 2.88 4.23
C LYS A 41 -0.49 1.98 3.09
N ARG A 42 0.76 2.14 2.65
CA ARG A 42 1.37 1.40 1.53
C ARG A 42 2.62 0.70 2.00
N TRP A 43 2.84 -0.53 1.55
CA TRP A 43 4.04 -1.29 1.90
C TRP A 43 4.35 -2.36 0.86
N VAL A 44 5.57 -2.88 0.93
CA VAL A 44 6.07 -3.96 0.09
C VAL A 44 6.38 -5.19 0.94
N ILE A 45 6.21 -6.37 0.37
CA ILE A 45 6.70 -7.64 0.89
C ILE A 45 7.65 -8.21 -0.15
N PHE A 46 8.92 -8.30 0.20
CA PHE A 46 9.95 -8.86 -0.67
C PHE A 46 9.71 -10.36 -0.90
N LYS A 47 10.08 -10.83 -2.10
CA LYS A 47 10.01 -12.27 -2.40
C LYS A 47 11.15 -13.06 -1.74
N GLY A 48 12.32 -12.44 -1.60
CA GLY A 48 13.54 -13.05 -1.07
C GLY A 48 14.18 -12.15 -0.01
N GLU A 49 15.48 -11.90 -0.14
CA GLU A 49 16.19 -10.98 0.75
C GLU A 49 15.55 -9.58 0.73
N GLU A 50 15.46 -8.98 1.91
CA GLU A 50 14.92 -7.62 2.07
C GLU A 50 15.95 -6.60 1.58
N ASP A 51 15.99 -6.40 0.26
CA ASP A 51 16.83 -5.39 -0.38
C ASP A 51 15.97 -4.25 -0.96
N PRO A 52 15.87 -3.11 -0.26
CA PRO A 52 15.14 -1.93 -0.75
C PRO A 52 15.67 -1.35 -2.07
N THR A 53 16.93 -1.63 -2.43
CA THR A 53 17.53 -1.12 -3.68
C THR A 53 17.01 -1.86 -4.91
N SER A 54 16.48 -3.07 -4.72
CA SER A 54 15.84 -3.88 -5.77
C SER A 54 14.47 -3.34 -6.21
N ILE A 55 13.88 -2.39 -5.47
CA ILE A 55 12.56 -1.83 -5.74
C ILE A 55 12.65 -0.89 -6.96
N PRO A 56 11.81 -1.07 -8.00
CA PRO A 56 11.75 -0.14 -9.12
C PRO A 56 11.32 1.27 -8.70
N VAL A 57 11.88 2.31 -9.33
CA VAL A 57 11.61 3.72 -9.00
C VAL A 57 10.12 4.07 -9.01
N GLU A 58 9.36 3.50 -9.95
CA GLU A 58 7.92 3.68 -10.06
C GLU A 58 7.16 3.22 -8.80
N TRP A 59 7.64 2.14 -8.17
CA TRP A 59 7.11 1.63 -6.91
C TRP A 59 7.58 2.44 -5.71
N ILE A 60 8.82 2.94 -5.72
CA ILE A 60 9.32 3.86 -4.68
C ILE A 60 8.46 5.13 -4.63
N CYS A 61 8.18 5.76 -5.79
CA CYS A 61 7.32 6.94 -5.87
C CYS A 61 5.89 6.65 -5.38
N TRP A 62 5.37 5.45 -5.63
CA TRP A 62 4.06 5.05 -5.14
C TRP A 62 4.05 4.79 -3.62
N LEU A 63 5.05 4.09 -3.08
CA LEU A 63 5.19 3.86 -1.63
C LEU A 63 5.28 5.19 -0.86
N ASN A 64 6.03 6.15 -1.40
CA ASN A 64 6.21 7.48 -0.81
C ASN A 64 5.01 8.44 -1.04
N GLY A 65 3.94 7.98 -1.69
CA GLY A 65 2.74 8.80 -1.93
C GLY A 65 2.90 9.88 -3.01
N GLN A 66 4.07 10.01 -3.64
CA GLN A 66 4.29 10.91 -4.78
C GLN A 66 3.40 10.56 -5.97
N ARG A 67 3.11 9.26 -6.14
CA ARG A 67 2.16 8.76 -7.13
C ARG A 67 0.90 8.23 -6.44
N LYS A 68 -0.29 8.68 -6.88
CA LYS A 68 -1.57 8.15 -6.36
C LYS A 68 -1.90 6.77 -6.92
N GLN A 69 -1.66 6.55 -8.20
CA GLN A 69 -1.93 5.28 -8.89
C GLN A 69 -0.72 4.36 -8.83
N ALA A 70 -0.97 3.06 -8.68
CA ALA A 70 0.09 2.07 -8.70
C ALA A 70 0.70 1.92 -10.11
N PRO A 71 1.97 1.53 -10.24
CA PRO A 71 2.56 1.20 -11.53
C PRO A 71 1.82 0.01 -12.17
N THR A 72 1.55 0.10 -13.47
CA THR A 72 1.09 -1.04 -14.25
C THR A 72 2.29 -1.88 -14.71
N PRO A 73 2.15 -3.21 -14.85
CA PRO A 73 3.24 -4.10 -15.30
C PRO A 73 3.86 -3.69 -16.64
N GLU A 74 3.09 -3.00 -17.48
CA GLU A 74 3.44 -2.59 -18.85
C GLU A 74 4.27 -1.30 -18.91
N ALA A 75 4.30 -0.50 -17.84
CA ALA A 75 4.83 0.86 -17.86
C ALA A 75 6.37 0.97 -18.03
N ARG A 76 7.10 -0.16 -17.97
CA ARG A 76 8.56 -0.21 -18.12
C ARG A 76 9.05 -0.45 -19.55
N THR A 77 8.13 -0.51 -20.52
CA THR A 77 8.43 -0.80 -21.94
C THR A 77 8.19 0.46 -22.78
N LYS A 78 9.04 1.47 -22.60
CA LYS A 78 9.26 2.54 -23.58
C LYS A 78 10.72 2.95 -23.54
#